data_AF-A0A7Y2XHI4-F1
#
_entry.id   AF-A0A7Y2XHI4-F1
#
_cell.length_a   1.000
_cell.length_b   1.000
_cell.length_c   1.000
_cell.angle_alpha   90.00
_cell.angle_beta   90.00
_cell.angle_gamma   90.00
#
_symmetry.space_group_name_H-M   'P 1'
#
loop_
_entity.id
_entity.type
_entity.pdbx_description
1 polymer ?
#
loop_
_entity_poly.entity_id
_entity_poly.type
_entity_poly.pdbx_seq_one_letter_code
_entity_poly.pdbx_strand_id
1 'polypeptide(L)'
;MQVNTTSVSDTRAAGTRVVALGIAAVVLILGAAAAFLLWSLPDANAFNARVEQLFVENADLTSEAEIKLLEILAQSGTAFSETLGSYRVVIFVLMLFATGLLIASLVFVVTIVVLNRRIGAIERQGIQVSSLVINRDENIVALNDMEFKLTGAAIETLAVLAEARMDGDVLSGAEIEAVISGRNASDCEEAAGATRIKRLRDALGNQIVAELLIRTVARQGYVLSIDQKAIQMT
;
A
#
# COMPACT_ATOMS: atom_id res chain seq x y z
N MET A 1 16.08 -29.67 10.07
CA MET A 1 15.05 -28.63 9.92
C MET A 1 15.23 -27.98 8.56
N GLN A 2 14.34 -28.26 7.60
CA GLN A 2 14.33 -27.55 6.32
C GLN A 2 13.83 -26.13 6.56
N VAL A 3 14.66 -25.14 6.22
CA VAL A 3 14.28 -23.73 6.22
C VAL A 3 13.36 -23.53 5.02
N ASN A 4 12.09 -23.24 5.29
CA ASN A 4 11.15 -22.85 4.24
C ASN A 4 11.60 -21.50 3.67
N THR A 5 12.25 -21.53 2.50
CA THR A 5 12.59 -20.34 1.73
C THR A 5 11.30 -19.81 1.10
N THR A 6 10.54 -19.00 1.84
CA THR A 6 9.39 -18.28 1.28
C THR A 6 9.91 -17.16 0.39
N SER A 7 9.82 -17.36 -0.92
CA SER A 7 10.23 -16.38 -1.92
C SER A 7 9.33 -15.15 -1.83
N VAL A 8 9.92 -13.95 -1.94
CA VAL A 8 9.19 -12.67 -1.95
C VAL A 8 8.17 -12.63 -3.10
N SER A 9 8.40 -13.38 -4.18
CA SER A 9 7.46 -13.57 -5.29
C SER A 9 6.19 -14.34 -4.86
N ASP A 10 6.31 -15.36 -4.01
CA ASP A 10 5.17 -16.14 -3.51
C ASP A 10 4.27 -15.29 -2.59
N THR A 11 4.87 -14.42 -1.77
CA THR A 11 4.09 -13.52 -0.91
C THR A 11 3.32 -12.45 -1.70
N ARG A 12 3.85 -11.99 -2.85
CA ARG A 12 3.14 -11.06 -3.76
C ARG A 12 1.99 -11.75 -4.48
N ALA A 13 2.23 -12.95 -5.01
CA ALA A 13 1.18 -13.74 -5.67
C ALA A 13 0.07 -14.13 -4.69
N ALA A 14 0.41 -14.47 -3.44
CA ALA A 14 -0.56 -14.76 -2.39
C ALA A 14 -1.44 -13.55 -2.07
N GLY A 15 -0.85 -12.34 -1.95
CA GLY A 15 -1.61 -11.11 -1.69
C GLY A 15 -2.65 -10.80 -2.77
N THR A 16 -2.26 -10.86 -4.05
CA THR A 16 -3.19 -10.62 -5.17
C THR A 16 -4.28 -11.69 -5.24
N ARG A 17 -3.94 -12.96 -4.98
CA ARG A 17 -4.91 -14.07 -4.96
C ARG A 17 -5.91 -13.93 -3.82
N VAL A 18 -5.47 -13.52 -2.62
CA VAL A 18 -6.38 -13.28 -1.48
C VAL A 18 -7.37 -12.18 -1.81
N VAL A 19 -6.93 -11.09 -2.45
CA VAL A 19 -7.84 -10.02 -2.90
C VAL A 19 -8.84 -10.53 -3.94
N ALA A 20 -8.36 -11.25 -4.96
CA ALA A 20 -9.23 -11.78 -6.01
C ALA A 20 -10.26 -12.78 -5.46
N LEU A 21 -9.82 -13.66 -4.54
CA LEU A 21 -10.70 -14.59 -3.84
C LEU A 21 -11.70 -13.85 -2.93
N GLY A 22 -11.28 -12.77 -2.27
CA GLY A 22 -12.16 -11.92 -1.47
C GLY A 22 -13.26 -11.26 -2.32
N ILE A 23 -12.89 -10.68 -3.46
CA ILE A 23 -13.85 -10.11 -4.42
C ILE A 23 -14.82 -11.19 -4.92
N ALA A 24 -14.29 -12.36 -5.33
CA ALA A 24 -15.11 -13.46 -5.81
C ALA A 24 -16.09 -13.96 -4.73
N ALA A 25 -15.64 -14.11 -3.48
CA ALA A 25 -16.48 -14.53 -2.36
C ALA A 25 -17.61 -13.53 -2.08
N VAL A 26 -17.30 -12.22 -2.08
CA VAL A 26 -18.30 -11.17 -1.90
C VAL A 26 -19.36 -11.22 -3.00
N VAL A 27 -18.93 -11.29 -4.27
CA VAL A 27 -19.85 -11.40 -5.42
C VAL A 27 -20.74 -12.65 -5.31
N LEU A 28 -20.17 -13.78 -4.89
CA LEU A 28 -20.90 -15.04 -4.76
C LEU A 28 -21.93 -14.99 -3.63
N ILE A 29 -21.55 -14.47 -2.45
CA ILE A 29 -22.46 -14.30 -1.30
C ILE A 29 -23.63 -13.38 -1.69
N LEU A 30 -23.35 -12.28 -2.37
CA LEU A 30 -24.37 -11.32 -2.76
C LEU A 30 -25.28 -11.85 -3.88
N GLY A 31 -24.72 -12.57 -4.85
CA GLY A 31 -25.51 -13.28 -5.87
C GLY A 31 -26.42 -14.33 -5.25
N ALA A 32 -25.93 -15.09 -4.26
CA ALA A 32 -26.72 -16.07 -3.52
C ALA A 32 -27.83 -15.40 -2.70
N ALA A 33 -27.53 -14.28 -2.02
CA ALA A 33 -28.51 -13.51 -1.27
C ALA A 33 -29.61 -12.94 -2.19
N ALA A 34 -29.24 -12.45 -3.38
CA ALA A 34 -30.19 -11.97 -4.38
C ALA A 34 -31.09 -13.10 -4.90
N ALA A 35 -30.53 -14.26 -5.21
CA ALA A 35 -31.29 -15.44 -5.63
C ALA A 35 -32.24 -15.93 -4.51
N PHE A 36 -31.75 -15.97 -3.27
CA PHE A 36 -32.54 -16.35 -2.10
C PHE A 36 -33.72 -15.40 -1.86
N LEU A 37 -33.50 -14.10 -2.05
CA LEU A 37 -34.57 -13.08 -1.99
C LEU A 37 -35.62 -13.33 -3.08
N LEU A 38 -35.21 -13.59 -4.32
CA LEU A 38 -36.14 -13.87 -5.41
C LEU A 38 -36.95 -15.15 -5.20
N TRP A 39 -36.38 -16.15 -4.53
CA TRP A 39 -37.08 -17.39 -4.19
C TRP A 39 -38.01 -17.23 -2.97
N SER A 40 -37.62 -16.44 -1.98
CA SER A 40 -38.38 -16.32 -0.73
C SER A 40 -39.60 -15.39 -0.83
N LEU A 41 -39.65 -14.46 -1.80
CA LEU A 41 -40.80 -13.57 -1.93
C LEU A 41 -41.95 -14.21 -2.74
N PRO A 42 -43.17 -14.28 -2.17
CA PRO A 42 -44.37 -14.75 -2.87
C PRO A 42 -44.63 -13.93 -4.13
N ASP A 43 -45.23 -14.59 -5.12
CA ASP A 43 -45.77 -13.91 -6.30
C ASP A 43 -46.88 -12.93 -5.87
N ALA A 44 -46.98 -11.78 -6.56
CA ALA A 44 -48.04 -10.80 -6.36
C ALA A 44 -49.44 -11.43 -6.57
N ASN A 45 -49.55 -12.54 -7.30
CA ASN A 45 -50.83 -13.23 -7.48
C ASN A 45 -51.15 -14.29 -6.40
N ALA A 46 -50.27 -14.54 -5.43
CA ALA A 46 -50.51 -15.56 -4.40
C ALA A 46 -51.74 -15.23 -3.53
N PHE A 47 -52.00 -13.95 -3.27
CA PHE A 47 -53.19 -13.52 -2.54
C PHE A 47 -54.48 -13.76 -3.34
N ASN A 48 -54.50 -13.33 -4.61
CA ASN A 48 -55.66 -13.50 -5.49
C ASN A 48 -56.01 -14.98 -5.70
N ALA A 49 -55.00 -15.82 -5.88
CA ALA A 49 -55.17 -17.26 -6.02
C ALA A 49 -55.80 -17.90 -4.76
N ARG A 50 -55.47 -17.40 -3.56
CA ARG A 50 -56.09 -17.87 -2.30
C ARG A 50 -57.53 -17.39 -2.15
N VAL A 51 -57.84 -16.17 -2.59
CA VAL A 51 -59.22 -15.65 -2.61
C VAL A 51 -60.08 -16.44 -3.60
N GLU A 52 -59.57 -16.72 -4.80
CA GLU A 52 -60.25 -17.57 -5.80
C GLU A 52 -60.47 -18.99 -5.27
N GLN A 53 -59.47 -19.60 -4.65
CA GLN A 53 -59.60 -20.93 -4.04
C GLN A 53 -60.70 -20.94 -2.96
N LEU A 54 -60.74 -19.94 -2.09
CA LEU A 54 -61.76 -19.82 -1.06
C LEU A 54 -63.17 -19.70 -1.65
N PHE A 55 -63.32 -19.02 -2.80
CA PHE A 55 -64.58 -18.86 -3.51
C PHE A 55 -65.10 -20.18 -4.12
N VAL A 56 -64.21 -20.95 -4.74
CA VAL A 56 -64.57 -22.27 -5.32
C VAL A 56 -64.93 -23.28 -4.22
N GLU A 57 -64.29 -23.19 -3.05
CA GLU A 57 -64.49 -24.14 -1.94
C GLU A 57 -65.73 -23.81 -1.06
N ASN A 58 -66.20 -22.55 -1.00
CA ASN A 58 -67.30 -22.14 -0.12
C ASN A 58 -68.55 -21.75 -0.92
N ALA A 59 -69.51 -22.67 -1.03
CA ALA A 59 -70.77 -22.49 -1.76
C ALA A 59 -71.79 -21.54 -1.08
N ASP A 60 -71.54 -21.10 0.17
CA ASP A 60 -72.45 -20.25 0.95
C ASP A 60 -72.23 -18.74 0.74
N LEU A 61 -71.19 -18.31 0.00
CA LEU A 61 -70.83 -16.91 -0.22
C LEU A 61 -71.50 -16.31 -1.48
N THR A 62 -72.78 -16.60 -1.70
CA THR A 62 -73.50 -16.20 -2.94
C THR A 62 -74.40 -14.98 -2.75
N SER A 63 -74.50 -14.39 -1.56
CA SER A 63 -75.34 -13.21 -1.35
C SER A 63 -74.68 -11.92 -1.88
N GLU A 64 -75.48 -10.97 -2.36
CA GLU A 64 -74.99 -9.75 -3.02
C GLU A 64 -74.08 -8.89 -2.10
N ALA A 65 -74.34 -8.89 -0.79
CA ALA A 65 -73.54 -8.15 0.19
C ALA A 65 -72.16 -8.81 0.43
N GLU A 66 -72.10 -10.14 0.46
CA GLU A 66 -70.86 -10.91 0.61
C GLU A 66 -70.00 -10.80 -0.66
N ILE A 67 -70.63 -10.85 -1.84
CA ILE A 67 -69.96 -10.64 -3.13
C ILE A 67 -69.30 -9.26 -3.17
N LYS A 68 -69.99 -8.20 -2.70
CA LYS A 68 -69.43 -6.82 -2.65
C LYS A 68 -68.26 -6.68 -1.67
N LEU A 69 -68.36 -7.30 -0.49
CA LEU A 69 -67.26 -7.30 0.49
C LEU A 69 -66.02 -8.03 -0.05
N LEU A 70 -66.24 -9.14 -0.76
CA LEU A 70 -65.18 -9.90 -1.41
C LEU A 70 -64.57 -9.16 -2.60
N GLU A 71 -65.36 -8.45 -3.39
CA GLU A 71 -64.86 -7.59 -4.47
C GLU A 71 -63.92 -6.51 -3.91
N ILE A 72 -64.31 -5.87 -2.80
CA ILE A 72 -63.47 -4.89 -2.11
C ILE A 72 -62.19 -5.54 -1.54
N LEU A 73 -62.27 -6.75 -0.97
CA LEU A 73 -61.11 -7.48 -0.46
C LEU A 73 -60.16 -7.92 -1.58
N ALA A 74 -60.68 -8.39 -2.70
CA ALA A 74 -59.89 -8.76 -3.88
C ALA A 74 -59.20 -7.53 -4.47
N GLN A 75 -59.93 -6.40 -4.60
CA GLN A 75 -59.39 -5.15 -5.13
C GLN A 75 -58.40 -4.47 -4.18
N SER A 76 -58.60 -4.59 -2.86
CA SER A 76 -57.63 -4.14 -1.86
C SER A 76 -56.39 -5.06 -1.83
N GLY A 77 -56.58 -6.36 -2.03
CA GLY A 77 -55.53 -7.36 -2.08
C GLY A 77 -54.63 -7.29 -3.31
N THR A 78 -55.20 -6.97 -4.49
CA THR A 78 -54.43 -6.68 -5.71
C THR A 78 -53.55 -5.46 -5.51
N ALA A 79 -54.10 -4.35 -4.99
CA ALA A 79 -53.34 -3.14 -4.70
C ALA A 79 -52.23 -3.35 -3.66
N PHE A 80 -52.52 -4.13 -2.61
CA PHE A 80 -51.53 -4.50 -1.60
C PHE A 80 -50.42 -5.38 -2.20
N SER A 81 -50.75 -6.35 -3.04
CA SER A 81 -49.77 -7.21 -3.72
C SER A 81 -48.90 -6.44 -4.72
N GLU A 82 -49.46 -5.47 -5.43
CA GLU A 82 -48.71 -4.57 -6.30
C GLU A 82 -47.70 -3.72 -5.51
N THR A 83 -48.09 -3.29 -4.30
CA THR A 83 -47.21 -2.57 -3.37
C THR A 83 -46.07 -3.46 -2.87
N LEU A 84 -46.35 -4.72 -2.49
CA LEU A 84 -45.31 -5.69 -2.10
C LEU A 84 -44.37 -6.02 -3.27
N GLY A 85 -44.90 -6.15 -4.49
CA GLY A 85 -44.10 -6.30 -5.71
C GLY A 85 -43.17 -5.11 -5.94
N SER A 86 -43.66 -3.89 -5.72
CA SER A 86 -42.86 -2.66 -5.81
C SER A 86 -41.74 -2.63 -4.76
N TYR A 87 -42.01 -3.00 -3.50
CA TYR A 87 -40.97 -3.09 -2.47
C TYR A 87 -39.90 -4.13 -2.78
N ARG A 88 -40.26 -5.28 -3.37
CA ARG A 88 -39.30 -6.29 -3.82
C ARG A 88 -38.29 -5.72 -4.81
N VAL A 89 -38.77 -4.96 -5.80
CA VAL A 89 -37.90 -4.32 -6.80
C VAL A 89 -36.98 -3.28 -6.16
N VAL A 90 -37.51 -2.44 -5.27
CA VAL A 90 -36.71 -1.43 -4.57
C VAL A 90 -35.61 -2.07 -3.72
N ILE A 91 -35.94 -3.10 -2.93
CA ILE A 91 -34.95 -3.80 -2.11
C ILE A 91 -33.88 -4.45 -2.98
N PHE A 92 -34.26 -5.05 -4.11
CA PHE A 92 -33.32 -5.64 -5.05
C PHE A 92 -32.36 -4.59 -5.64
N VAL A 93 -32.87 -3.44 -6.08
CA VAL A 93 -32.05 -2.34 -6.60
C VAL A 93 -31.10 -1.80 -5.54
N LEU A 94 -31.58 -1.58 -4.31
CA LEU A 94 -30.75 -1.13 -3.19
C LEU A 94 -29.64 -2.14 -2.85
N MET A 95 -29.95 -3.44 -2.87
CA MET A 95 -28.96 -4.50 -2.66
C MET A 95 -27.89 -4.50 -3.77
N LEU A 96 -28.28 -4.26 -5.02
CA LEU A 96 -27.36 -4.17 -6.15
C LEU A 96 -26.42 -2.96 -6.02
N PHE A 97 -26.96 -1.79 -5.64
CA PHE A 97 -26.14 -0.59 -5.37
C PHE A 97 -25.18 -0.81 -4.20
N ALA A 98 -25.66 -1.39 -3.09
CA ALA A 98 -24.81 -1.70 -1.94
C ALA A 98 -23.68 -2.66 -2.31
N THR A 99 -23.97 -3.66 -3.15
CA THR A 99 -22.99 -4.60 -3.69
C THR A 99 -21.92 -3.89 -4.52
N GLY A 100 -22.34 -3.03 -5.46
CA GLY A 100 -21.42 -2.25 -6.29
C GLY A 100 -20.52 -1.33 -5.46
N LEU A 101 -21.08 -0.65 -4.45
CA LEU A 101 -20.34 0.21 -3.53
C LEU A 101 -19.29 -0.57 -2.72
N LEU A 102 -19.65 -1.76 -2.22
CA LEU A 102 -18.72 -2.60 -1.46
C LEU A 102 -17.56 -3.08 -2.35
N ILE A 103 -17.84 -3.53 -3.57
CA ILE A 103 -16.80 -3.93 -4.54
C ILE A 103 -15.90 -2.75 -4.89
N ALA A 104 -16.48 -1.59 -5.21
CA ALA A 104 -15.71 -0.38 -5.52
C ALA A 104 -14.79 0.02 -4.36
N SER A 105 -15.31 0.02 -3.12
CA SER A 105 -14.53 0.30 -1.92
C SER A 105 -13.35 -0.66 -1.75
N LEU A 106 -13.57 -1.97 -1.94
CA LEU A 106 -12.51 -2.98 -1.83
C LEU A 106 -11.42 -2.77 -2.89
N VAL A 107 -11.81 -2.50 -4.14
CA VAL A 107 -10.86 -2.19 -5.23
C VAL A 107 -10.05 -0.93 -4.92
N PHE A 108 -10.69 0.12 -4.39
CA PHE A 108 -10.01 1.34 -3.97
C PHE A 108 -8.99 1.07 -2.86
N VAL A 109 -9.36 0.33 -1.81
CA VAL A 109 -8.45 -0.02 -0.71
C VAL A 109 -7.23 -0.77 -1.24
N VAL A 110 -7.45 -1.78 -2.10
CA VAL A 110 -6.35 -2.55 -2.70
C VAL A 110 -5.45 -1.66 -3.55
N THR A 111 -6.04 -0.78 -4.35
CA THR A 111 -5.30 0.17 -5.18
C THR A 111 -4.44 1.09 -4.31
N ILE A 112 -5.00 1.66 -3.25
CA ILE A 112 -4.26 2.50 -2.29
C ILE A 112 -3.11 1.71 -1.65
N VAL A 113 -3.34 0.48 -1.22
CA VAL A 113 -2.30 -0.36 -0.64
C VAL A 113 -1.17 -0.63 -1.64
N VAL A 114 -1.50 -0.93 -2.90
CA VAL A 114 -0.48 -1.14 -3.95
C VAL A 114 0.31 0.14 -4.23
N LEU A 115 -0.37 1.29 -4.33
CA LEU A 115 0.27 2.58 -4.54
C LEU A 115 1.20 2.95 -3.36
N ASN A 116 0.73 2.81 -2.12
CA ASN A 116 1.55 3.07 -0.93
C ASN A 116 2.78 2.16 -0.85
N ARG A 117 2.63 0.88 -1.21
CA ARG A 117 3.77 -0.04 -1.28
C ARG A 117 4.77 0.34 -2.38
N ARG A 118 4.29 0.88 -3.50
CA ARG A 118 5.16 1.38 -4.58
C ARG A 118 5.91 2.63 -4.15
N ILE A 119 5.25 3.56 -3.45
CA ILE A 119 5.90 4.75 -2.87
C ILE A 119 6.99 4.34 -1.89
N GLY A 120 6.72 3.46 -0.93
CA GLY A 120 7.74 3.02 0.03
C GLY A 120 8.91 2.23 -0.61
N ALA A 121 8.70 1.58 -1.76
CA ALA A 121 9.79 0.98 -2.53
C ALA A 121 10.61 2.03 -3.27
N ILE A 122 9.95 3.07 -3.81
CA ILE A 122 10.59 4.20 -4.45
C ILE A 122 11.34 5.06 -3.44
N GLU A 123 10.87 5.25 -2.21
CA GLU A 123 11.64 5.93 -1.16
C GLU A 123 12.95 5.19 -0.86
N ARG A 124 12.96 3.86 -0.93
CA ARG A 124 14.17 3.04 -0.75
C ARG A 124 15.10 3.03 -1.97
N GLN A 125 14.56 3.15 -3.18
CA GLN A 125 15.33 3.15 -4.43
C GLN A 125 15.68 4.56 -4.93
N GLY A 126 14.95 5.57 -4.47
CA GLY A 126 15.01 6.98 -4.88
C GLY A 126 16.01 7.81 -4.07
N ILE A 127 16.63 7.23 -3.05
CA ILE A 127 17.90 7.75 -2.52
C ILE A 127 19.04 7.19 -3.39
N GLN A 128 18.94 7.35 -4.71
CA GLN A 128 20.14 7.48 -5.51
C GLN A 128 20.63 8.90 -5.28
N VAL A 129 21.80 9.03 -4.68
CA VAL A 129 22.44 10.33 -4.47
C VAL A 129 22.91 10.81 -5.84
N SER A 130 22.11 11.70 -6.44
CA SER A 130 22.32 12.26 -7.77
C SER A 130 23.16 13.53 -7.75
N SER A 131 23.18 14.23 -6.61
CA SER A 131 24.09 15.34 -6.33
C SER A 131 24.62 15.26 -4.89
N LEU A 132 25.90 15.59 -4.74
CA LEU A 132 26.57 15.84 -3.48
C LEU A 132 27.29 17.18 -3.60
N VAL A 133 26.81 18.20 -2.89
CA VAL A 133 27.48 19.50 -2.78
C VAL A 133 28.04 19.63 -1.38
N ILE A 134 29.36 19.83 -1.28
CA ILE A 134 30.05 20.04 -0.01
C ILE A 134 30.43 21.52 0.06
N ASN A 135 29.93 22.23 1.07
CA ASN A 135 30.34 23.60 1.39
C ASN A 135 31.18 23.57 2.67
N ARG A 136 32.51 23.68 2.51
CA ARG A 136 33.45 23.58 3.63
C ARG A 136 33.34 24.74 4.60
N ASP A 137 33.11 25.95 4.09
CA ASP A 137 33.05 27.17 4.88
C ASP A 137 31.86 27.18 5.85
N GLU A 138 30.71 26.70 5.39
CA GLU A 138 29.48 26.68 6.19
C GLU A 138 29.29 25.39 7.00
N ASN A 139 30.17 24.40 6.83
CA ASN A 139 30.02 23.03 7.36
C ASN A 139 28.69 22.37 6.94
N ILE A 140 28.27 22.63 5.70
CA ILE A 140 27.00 22.19 5.14
C ILE A 140 27.26 21.22 4.00
N VAL A 141 26.45 20.16 3.95
CA VAL A 141 26.44 19.19 2.87
C VAL A 141 25.03 19.07 2.33
N ALA A 142 24.87 19.34 1.03
CA ALA A 142 23.61 19.11 0.33
C ALA A 142 23.68 17.79 -0.45
N LEU A 143 22.72 16.91 -0.18
CA LEU A 143 22.53 15.61 -0.81
C LEU A 143 21.16 15.63 -1.51
N ASN A 144 21.15 15.69 -2.84
CA ASN A 144 19.93 16.01 -3.59
C ASN A 144 19.31 17.33 -3.06
N ASP A 145 18.05 17.28 -2.61
CA ASP A 145 17.32 18.43 -2.05
C ASP A 145 17.39 18.50 -0.50
N MET A 146 18.26 17.71 0.13
CA MET A 146 18.39 17.65 1.59
C MET A 146 19.69 18.30 2.06
N GLU A 147 19.62 19.14 3.09
CA GLU A 147 20.77 19.83 3.66
C GLU A 147 21.12 19.28 5.06
N PHE A 148 22.40 18.96 5.26
CA PHE A 148 22.94 18.41 6.50
C PHE A 148 24.03 19.31 7.04
N LYS A 149 23.87 19.75 8.29
CA LYS A 149 24.93 20.46 9.01
C LYS A 149 25.84 19.45 9.72
N LEU A 150 27.09 19.41 9.30
CA LEU A 150 28.10 18.51 9.86
C LEU A 150 29.01 19.23 10.86
N THR A 151 29.74 18.46 11.67
CA THR A 151 30.87 18.98 12.44
C THR A 151 32.08 19.17 11.52
N GLY A 152 33.00 20.07 11.87
CA GLY A 152 34.26 20.28 11.13
C GLY A 152 35.02 18.98 10.84
N ALA A 153 35.16 18.11 11.83
CA ALA A 153 35.83 16.82 11.63
C ALA A 153 35.09 15.88 10.66
N ALA A 154 33.75 15.94 10.62
CA ALA A 154 32.94 15.11 9.74
C ALA A 154 32.96 15.64 8.31
N ILE A 155 32.90 16.96 8.09
CA ILE A 155 32.98 17.53 6.74
C ILE A 155 34.36 17.29 6.12
N GLU A 156 35.45 17.39 6.89
CA GLU A 156 36.79 17.04 6.41
C GLU A 156 36.89 15.56 6.01
N THR A 157 36.32 14.67 6.83
CA THR A 157 36.30 13.23 6.50
C THR A 157 35.51 12.96 5.22
N LEU A 158 34.38 13.63 5.03
CA LEU A 158 33.58 13.50 3.81
C LEU A 158 34.31 14.09 2.59
N ALA A 159 34.98 15.22 2.76
CA ALA A 159 35.73 15.89 1.71
C ALA A 159 36.86 15.01 1.17
N VAL A 160 37.64 14.39 2.06
CA VAL A 160 38.70 13.43 1.69
C VAL A 160 38.14 12.23 0.94
N LEU A 161 37.01 11.68 1.39
CA LEU A 161 36.36 10.56 0.69
C LEU A 161 35.79 10.96 -0.68
N ALA A 162 35.29 12.18 -0.81
CA ALA A 162 34.75 12.68 -2.06
C ALA A 162 35.85 12.99 -3.07
N GLU A 163 36.99 13.54 -2.63
CA GLU A 163 38.19 13.73 -3.44
C GLU A 163 38.74 12.39 -3.94
N ALA A 164 38.97 11.42 -3.03
CA ALA A 164 39.37 10.07 -3.42
C ALA A 164 38.36 9.41 -4.38
N ARG A 165 37.06 9.66 -4.20
CA ARG A 165 36.04 9.13 -5.12
C ARG A 165 36.15 9.74 -6.52
N MET A 166 36.39 11.05 -6.63
CA MET A 166 36.62 11.73 -7.91
C MET A 166 37.83 11.15 -8.63
N ASP A 167 38.88 10.78 -7.88
CA ASP A 167 40.08 10.12 -8.41
C ASP A 167 39.90 8.61 -8.67
N GLY A 168 38.82 8.02 -8.15
CA GLY A 168 38.52 6.60 -8.31
C GLY A 168 39.18 5.69 -7.29
N ASP A 169 39.76 6.27 -6.24
CA ASP A 169 40.51 5.59 -5.21
C ASP A 169 39.62 5.06 -4.07
N VAL A 170 40.13 4.04 -3.39
CA VAL A 170 39.56 3.48 -2.17
C VAL A 170 40.58 3.71 -1.06
N LEU A 171 40.17 4.39 0.01
CA LEU A 171 41.08 4.74 1.10
C LEU A 171 40.88 3.81 2.31
N SER A 172 41.98 3.29 2.85
CA SER A 172 42.01 2.64 4.16
C SER A 172 41.77 3.64 5.29
N GLY A 173 41.43 3.15 6.49
CA GLY A 173 41.28 4.00 7.67
C GLY A 173 42.58 4.74 8.01
N ALA A 174 43.74 4.11 7.86
CA ALA A 174 45.03 4.74 8.10
C ALA A 174 45.31 5.88 7.11
N GLU A 175 44.97 5.70 5.82
CA GLU A 175 45.13 6.73 4.79
C GLU A 175 44.17 7.91 5.00
N ILE A 176 42.92 7.65 5.40
CA ILE A 176 41.97 8.72 5.75
C ILE A 176 42.53 9.56 6.90
N GLU A 177 43.07 8.91 7.94
CA GLU A 177 43.68 9.63 9.07
C GLU A 177 44.93 10.40 8.64
N ALA A 178 45.76 9.82 7.78
CA ALA A 178 46.98 10.43 7.27
C ALA A 178 46.69 11.75 6.55
N VAL A 179 45.73 11.73 5.62
CA VAL A 179 45.33 12.91 4.84
C VAL A 179 44.75 14.01 5.74
N ILE A 180 43.87 13.65 6.67
CA ILE A 180 43.22 14.63 7.57
C ILE A 180 44.20 15.22 8.58
N SER A 181 45.12 14.42 9.12
CA SER A 181 46.08 14.85 10.15
C SER A 181 47.39 15.41 9.60
N GLY A 182 47.65 15.26 8.29
CA GLY A 182 48.91 15.65 7.65
C GLY A 182 50.11 14.78 8.05
N ARG A 183 49.87 13.56 8.53
CA ARG A 183 50.90 12.60 8.98
C ARG A 183 51.13 11.51 7.94
N ASN A 184 52.23 10.77 8.04
CA ASN A 184 52.44 9.60 7.20
C ASN A 184 51.46 8.48 7.57
N ALA A 185 50.95 7.76 6.57
CA ALA A 185 50.03 6.64 6.78
C ALA A 185 50.61 5.52 7.66
N SER A 186 51.94 5.35 7.67
CA SER A 186 52.64 4.40 8.56
C SER A 186 52.48 4.72 10.05
N ASP A 187 52.22 5.98 10.37
CA ASP A 187 52.16 6.48 11.74
C ASP A 187 50.71 6.63 12.23
N CYS A 188 49.75 6.27 11.38
CA CYS A 188 48.31 6.40 11.60
C CYS A 188 47.68 5.04 11.89
N GLU A 189 46.72 5.03 12.82
CA GLU A 189 45.99 3.83 13.19
C GLU A 189 44.73 3.65 12.36
N GLU A 190 44.53 2.45 11.80
CA GLU A 190 43.31 2.08 11.07
C GLU A 190 42.03 2.29 11.91
N ALA A 191 42.12 2.06 13.23
CA ALA A 191 41.01 2.24 14.16
C ALA A 191 40.58 3.72 14.31
N ALA A 192 41.50 4.66 14.17
CA ALA A 192 41.21 6.09 14.21
C ALA A 192 40.36 6.50 12.99
N GLY A 193 40.78 6.08 11.79
CA GLY A 193 40.03 6.30 10.56
C GLY A 193 38.64 5.63 10.58
N ALA A 194 38.57 4.38 11.04
CA ALA A 194 37.27 3.68 11.21
C ALA A 194 36.32 4.44 12.16
N THR A 195 36.85 5.07 13.20
CA THR A 195 36.06 5.89 14.13
C THR A 195 35.55 7.16 13.46
N ARG A 196 36.33 7.81 12.59
CA ARG A 196 35.86 8.96 11.79
C ARG A 196 34.74 8.58 10.85
N ILE A 197 34.87 7.45 10.15
CA ILE A 197 33.79 6.92 9.29
C ILE A 197 32.53 6.67 10.11
N LYS A 198 32.65 6.06 11.29
CA LYS A 198 31.50 5.82 12.16
C LYS A 198 30.82 7.14 12.55
N ARG A 199 31.57 8.15 12.99
CA ARG A 199 31.03 9.47 13.36
C ARG A 199 30.40 10.20 12.17
N LEU A 200 30.99 10.09 10.98
CA LEU A 200 30.43 10.66 9.76
C LEU A 200 29.08 10.00 9.41
N ARG A 201 28.99 8.67 9.51
CA ARG A 201 27.74 7.93 9.34
C ARG A 201 26.69 8.36 10.37
N ASP A 202 27.09 8.51 11.63
CA ASP A 202 26.20 8.96 12.70
C ASP A 202 25.69 10.40 12.44
N ALA A 203 26.53 11.28 11.88
CA ALA A 203 26.20 12.67 11.57
C ALA A 203 25.30 12.84 10.34
N LEU A 204 25.42 11.97 9.34
CA LEU A 204 24.57 11.96 8.12
C LEU A 204 23.17 11.37 8.35
N GLY A 205 22.88 10.86 9.55
CA GLY A 205 21.57 10.38 9.95
C GLY A 205 21.43 8.85 9.99
N ASN A 206 20.36 8.38 10.63
CA ASN A 206 20.15 6.98 11.01
C ASN A 206 20.01 6.05 9.78
N GLN A 207 21.07 5.27 9.54
CA GLN A 207 21.20 4.07 8.70
C GLN A 207 21.00 4.22 7.18
N ILE A 208 19.97 4.92 6.69
CA ILE A 208 19.59 4.84 5.27
C ILE A 208 20.53 5.67 4.37
N VAL A 209 20.80 6.93 4.73
CA VAL A 209 21.68 7.81 3.94
C VAL A 209 23.15 7.38 4.06
N ALA A 210 23.56 6.93 5.25
CA ALA A 210 24.94 6.54 5.56
C ALA A 210 25.41 5.26 4.86
N GLU A 211 24.56 4.22 4.75
CA GLU A 211 24.89 2.99 3.99
C GLU A 211 24.90 3.22 2.48
N LEU A 212 24.02 4.10 1.99
CA LEU A 212 23.94 4.44 0.57
C LEU A 212 25.10 5.35 0.14
N LEU A 213 25.65 6.15 1.06
CA LEU A 213 26.76 7.06 0.76
C LEU A 213 28.13 6.41 0.94
N ILE A 214 28.39 5.69 2.03
CA ILE A 214 29.74 5.20 2.36
C ILE A 214 29.78 3.67 2.33
N ARG A 215 30.42 3.11 1.31
CA ARG A 215 30.62 1.66 1.16
C ARG A 215 31.94 1.23 1.76
N THR A 216 31.88 0.19 2.58
CA THR A 216 33.07 -0.51 3.09
C THR A 216 33.44 -1.62 2.11
N VAL A 217 34.67 -1.60 1.61
CA VAL A 217 35.23 -2.63 0.74
C VAL A 217 36.13 -3.52 1.59
N ALA A 218 35.77 -4.80 1.69
CA ALA A 218 36.46 -5.75 2.54
C ALA A 218 37.97 -5.78 2.23
N ARG A 219 38.79 -5.53 3.25
CA ARG A 219 40.27 -5.54 3.18
C ARG A 219 40.89 -4.47 2.28
N GLN A 220 40.13 -3.47 1.83
CA GLN A 220 40.63 -2.36 1.03
C GLN A 220 40.35 -0.99 1.67
N GLY A 221 39.19 -0.80 2.31
CA GLY A 221 38.88 0.44 3.02
C GLY A 221 37.48 0.95 2.74
N TYR A 222 37.36 2.25 2.49
CA TYR A 222 36.11 2.99 2.39
C TYR A 222 36.07 3.82 1.11
N VAL A 223 34.89 3.91 0.50
CA VAL A 223 34.66 4.68 -0.73
C VAL A 223 33.23 5.22 -0.76
N LEU A 224 33.01 6.37 -1.40
CA LEU A 224 31.66 6.88 -1.62
C LEU A 224 30.95 6.12 -2.74
N SER A 225 29.69 5.75 -2.52
CA SER A 225 28.85 5.02 -3.49
C SER A 225 28.00 5.96 -4.34
N ILE A 226 28.63 7.00 -4.87
CA ILE A 226 28.02 8.01 -5.74
C ILE A 226 28.80 8.12 -7.05
N ASP A 227 28.17 8.67 -8.09
CA ASP A 227 28.82 8.93 -9.36
C ASP A 227 29.84 10.08 -9.22
N GLN A 228 30.98 9.98 -9.89
CA GLN A 228 32.03 11.01 -9.84
C GLN A 228 31.51 12.37 -10.33
N LYS A 229 30.58 12.38 -11.30
CA LYS A 229 30.00 13.59 -11.87
C LYS A 229 28.96 14.26 -10.97
N ALA A 230 28.51 13.56 -9.92
CA ALA A 230 27.55 14.07 -8.95
C ALA A 230 28.20 14.92 -7.85
N ILE A 231 29.54 14.90 -7.74
CA ILE A 231 30.28 15.56 -6.66
C ILE A 231 30.62 17.00 -7.08
N GLN A 232 30.25 17.96 -6.24
CA GLN A 232 30.63 19.37 -6.36
C GLN A 232 31.21 19.86 -5.03
N MET A 233 32.37 20.48 -5.11
CA MET A 233 33.09 21.06 -3.97
C MET A 233 32.97 22.58 -4.06
N THR A 234 32.51 23.21 -2.99
CA THR A 234 32.38 24.68 -2.86
C THR A 234 33.08 25.15 -1.60
#